data_AF-A0A4S4L060-F1
#
_entry.id   AF-A0A4S4L060-F1
#
_cell.length_a   1.000
_cell.length_b   1.000
_cell.length_c   1.000
_cell.angle_alpha   90.00
_cell.angle_beta   90.00
_cell.angle_gamma   90.00
#
_symmetry.space_group_name_H-M   'P 1'
#
loop_
_entity.id
_entity.type
_entity.pdbx_description
1 polymer ?
#
loop_
_entity_poly.entity_id
_entity_poly.type
_entity_poly.pdbx_seq_one_letter_code
_entity_poly.pdbx_strand_id
1 'polypeptide(L)'
;MSRAAQFCLTAPAQIMSGLIDTYCSQPAPLLKHLELVAYLSVAPQHLTLRDTLFSEYAPNLHHLVLSFCNFSWSSPLFTNLRHIEILDVARGCRPTMTTWLEALGNMHHLHTIVLHEATPILPATATTIPNPKRVLTLPSLCRLDLGTMALDCANILNHLCIPSVDHLKIDCKSKDADSADVVALLPLLSGKKKGHGVQARKRLRSLTVTLTNALTFMGWEDEDADHPMTDPVQFILDLYTAPLSVSITRQATVPVMTEEAMLSKMLATLPVANVHSATFQDVYILRPSWWTANEHRLPNLRKLCVAGDTAYALLTAFHANTHGSDPDPEASISPVASELLLPQLDMLSIQNEFLQDDALVDTFCDTLMYRCEVGGPLGVLKVANCDVYCGNISQLSEIVPQVDWDGLTYGNDHSSDDDDGDDDDDDDDDLSDSEDSMENGSNSEDEDDSENNELY
;
A
#
# COMPACT_ATOMS: atom_id res chain seq x y z
N MET A 1 -4.82 41.42 11.28
CA MET A 1 -3.89 40.30 11.51
C MET A 1 -2.88 40.51 12.63
N SER A 2 -2.53 41.75 13.02
CA SER A 2 -1.47 42.03 14.01
C SER A 2 -1.58 41.33 15.38
N ARG A 3 -2.77 40.82 15.75
CA ARG A 3 -3.04 40.12 17.03
C ARG A 3 -3.31 38.61 16.89
N ALA A 4 -3.44 38.09 15.68
CA ALA A 4 -3.81 36.69 15.47
C ALA A 4 -2.57 35.79 15.60
N ALA A 5 -2.67 34.74 16.41
CA ALA A 5 -1.63 33.72 16.54
C ALA A 5 -1.82 32.57 15.52
N GLN A 6 -3.04 32.35 15.05
CA GLN A 6 -3.39 31.33 14.08
C GLN A 6 -4.33 31.94 13.03
N PHE A 7 -4.16 31.50 11.78
CA PHE A 7 -5.04 31.87 10.68
C PHE A 7 -5.28 30.65 9.81
N CYS A 8 -6.48 30.09 9.90
CA CYS A 8 -6.93 28.95 9.11
C CYS A 8 -8.07 29.40 8.22
N LEU A 9 -7.98 29.09 6.93
CA LEU A 9 -9.02 29.40 5.96
C LEU A 9 -9.20 28.24 4.98
N THR A 10 -10.42 27.70 4.95
CA THR A 10 -10.84 26.70 3.97
C THR A 10 -12.01 27.28 3.17
N ALA A 11 -11.80 27.47 1.87
CA ALA A 11 -12.77 28.12 1.00
C ALA A 11 -12.50 27.79 -0.48
N PRO A 12 -13.46 28.02 -1.39
CA PRO A 12 -13.18 28.00 -2.82
C PRO A 12 -12.12 29.04 -3.19
N ALA A 13 -11.26 28.72 -4.16
CA ALA A 13 -10.13 29.57 -4.55
C ALA A 13 -10.54 31.04 -4.84
N GLN A 14 -11.70 31.25 -5.49
CA GLN A 14 -12.18 32.61 -5.80
C GLN A 14 -12.52 33.42 -4.54
N ILE A 15 -13.17 32.78 -3.55
CA ILE A 15 -13.54 33.42 -2.28
C ILE A 15 -12.27 33.66 -1.45
N MET A 16 -11.38 32.66 -1.42
CA MET A 16 -10.13 32.74 -0.67
C MET A 16 -9.26 33.91 -1.12
N SER A 17 -9.16 34.16 -2.43
CA SER A 17 -8.38 35.29 -2.97
C SER A 17 -8.85 36.64 -2.41
N GLY A 18 -10.16 36.90 -2.35
CA GLY A 18 -10.70 38.14 -1.79
C GLY A 18 -10.45 38.29 -0.28
N LEU A 19 -10.51 37.17 0.46
CA LEU A 19 -10.22 37.16 1.89
C LEU A 19 -8.74 37.41 2.17
N ILE A 20 -7.83 36.80 1.41
CA ILE A 20 -6.40 37.04 1.51
C ILE A 20 -6.07 38.50 1.22
N ASP A 21 -6.65 39.07 0.18
CA ASP A 21 -6.46 40.48 -0.19
C ASP A 21 -6.94 41.45 0.90
N THR A 22 -7.96 41.05 1.66
CA THR A 22 -8.51 41.88 2.73
C THR A 22 -7.70 41.76 4.02
N TYR A 23 -7.33 40.54 4.41
CA TYR A 23 -6.79 40.27 5.73
C TYR A 23 -5.26 40.10 5.75
N CYS A 24 -4.65 39.64 4.66
CA CYS A 24 -3.24 39.28 4.62
C CYS A 24 -2.32 40.39 4.08
N SER A 25 -2.79 41.63 3.93
CA SER A 25 -1.96 42.76 3.45
C SER A 25 -1.15 43.46 4.54
N GLN A 26 -1.38 43.15 5.81
CA GLN A 26 -0.72 43.79 6.96
C GLN A 26 0.28 42.84 7.63
N PRO A 27 1.35 43.35 8.26
CA PRO A 27 2.28 42.54 9.04
C PRO A 27 1.60 41.63 10.07
N ALA A 28 2.12 40.42 10.23
CA ALA A 28 1.60 39.40 11.12
C ALA A 28 2.64 38.98 12.18
N PRO A 29 3.08 39.90 13.07
CA PRO A 29 4.17 39.67 14.02
C PRO A 29 3.91 38.52 15.01
N LEU A 30 2.64 38.23 15.32
CA LEU A 30 2.26 37.22 16.30
C LEU A 30 1.82 35.89 15.68
N LEU A 31 1.73 35.82 14.35
CA LEU A 31 1.25 34.64 13.64
C LEU A 31 2.24 33.49 13.81
N LYS A 32 1.73 32.33 14.20
CA LYS A 32 2.47 31.10 14.49
C LYS A 32 2.06 29.96 13.55
N HIS A 33 0.77 29.92 13.21
CA HIS A 33 0.14 28.93 12.33
C HIS A 33 -0.58 29.61 11.18
N LEU A 34 -0.27 29.19 9.95
CA LEU A 34 -0.98 29.61 8.74
C LEU A 34 -1.46 28.35 8.01
N GLU A 35 -2.75 28.29 7.73
CA GLU A 35 -3.37 27.21 6.99
C GLU A 35 -4.33 27.76 5.94
N LEU A 36 -4.06 27.44 4.68
CA LEU A 36 -4.86 27.84 3.53
C LEU A 36 -5.20 26.60 2.71
N VAL A 37 -6.47 26.18 2.76
CA VAL A 37 -6.97 25.01 2.04
C VAL A 37 -7.98 25.45 1.00
N ALA A 38 -7.49 25.68 -0.23
CA ALA A 38 -8.36 26.02 -1.34
C ALA A 38 -8.99 24.72 -1.87
N TYR A 39 -10.32 24.63 -1.97
CA TYR A 39 -10.97 23.51 -2.63
C TYR A 39 -11.58 23.95 -3.97
N LEU A 40 -11.62 23.03 -4.93
CA LEU A 40 -12.04 23.29 -6.30
C LEU A 40 -13.57 23.18 -6.39
N SER A 41 -14.27 24.25 -6.79
CA SER A 41 -15.70 24.20 -7.10
C SER A 41 -15.97 23.95 -8.59
N VAL A 42 -15.12 24.47 -9.49
CA VAL A 42 -15.23 24.31 -10.95
C VAL A 42 -13.83 24.46 -11.59
N ALA A 43 -13.36 23.41 -12.29
CA ALA A 43 -12.06 23.30 -12.99
C ALA A 43 -10.80 23.58 -12.13
N PRO A 44 -9.64 22.96 -12.41
CA PRO A 44 -8.48 23.09 -11.53
C PRO A 44 -7.85 24.49 -11.67
N GLN A 45 -8.24 25.41 -10.80
CA GLN A 45 -7.52 26.66 -10.58
C GLN A 45 -6.90 26.64 -9.19
N HIS A 46 -5.58 26.47 -9.15
CA HIS A 46 -4.79 26.71 -7.94
C HIS A 46 -4.85 28.20 -7.56
N LEU A 47 -4.95 28.49 -6.28
CA LEU A 47 -4.87 29.84 -5.76
C LEU A 47 -3.42 30.33 -5.80
N THR A 48 -3.13 31.38 -6.56
CA THR A 48 -1.79 31.99 -6.55
C THR A 48 -1.65 32.99 -5.41
N LEU A 49 -0.80 32.66 -4.45
CA LEU A 49 -0.42 33.53 -3.35
C LEU A 49 0.60 34.59 -3.83
N ARG A 50 0.46 35.82 -3.33
CA ARG A 50 1.44 36.89 -3.58
C ARG A 50 2.65 36.71 -2.68
N ASP A 51 3.84 37.03 -3.20
CA ASP A 51 5.08 36.99 -2.41
C ASP A 51 5.06 38.00 -1.24
N THR A 52 4.23 39.05 -1.35
CA THR A 52 4.07 40.12 -0.37
C THR A 52 3.07 39.81 0.75
N LEU A 53 2.66 38.54 0.90
CA LEU A 53 1.75 38.10 1.96
C LEU A 53 2.28 38.55 3.34
N PHE A 54 1.41 39.13 4.16
CA PHE A 54 1.74 39.74 5.46
C PHE A 54 2.82 40.81 5.41
N SER A 55 2.93 41.54 4.28
CA SER A 55 4.01 42.51 4.06
C SER A 55 5.40 41.88 4.28
N GLU A 56 5.53 40.59 3.96
CA GLU A 56 6.75 39.78 4.13
C GLU A 56 7.22 39.66 5.59
N TYR A 57 6.34 39.96 6.56
CA TYR A 57 6.69 40.03 7.97
C TYR A 57 5.79 39.14 8.84
N ALA A 58 6.21 37.89 9.01
CA ALA A 58 5.63 36.91 9.92
C ALA A 58 6.72 36.14 10.69
N PRO A 59 7.53 36.82 11.55
CA PRO A 59 8.75 36.26 12.15
C PRO A 59 8.51 35.07 13.10
N ASN A 60 7.30 34.94 13.65
CA ASN A 60 6.94 33.87 14.58
C ASN A 60 6.26 32.68 13.89
N LEU A 61 6.09 32.73 12.57
CA LEU A 61 5.46 31.66 11.81
C LEU A 61 6.36 30.43 11.83
N HIS A 62 5.80 29.31 12.28
CA HIS A 62 6.53 28.04 12.34
C HIS A 62 5.70 26.84 11.88
N HIS A 63 4.40 27.00 11.66
CA HIS A 63 3.52 25.97 11.10
C HIS A 63 2.83 26.54 9.87
N LEU A 64 3.07 25.91 8.72
CA LEU A 64 2.50 26.29 7.44
C LEU A 64 1.83 25.07 6.78
N VAL A 65 0.55 25.22 6.43
CA VAL A 65 -0.24 24.24 5.68
C VAL A 65 -0.84 24.93 4.46
N LEU A 66 -0.55 24.43 3.26
CA LEU A 66 -1.03 24.98 1.99
C LEU A 66 -1.58 23.83 1.13
N SER A 67 -2.84 23.93 0.72
CA SER A 67 -3.45 22.97 -0.19
C SER A 67 -4.05 23.69 -1.40
N PHE A 68 -3.74 23.20 -2.61
CA PHE A 68 -4.12 23.79 -3.90
C PHE A 68 -3.69 25.27 -4.06
N CYS A 69 -2.51 25.60 -3.53
CA CYS A 69 -1.96 26.96 -3.57
C CYS A 69 -0.62 27.01 -4.34
N ASN A 70 -0.48 27.97 -5.25
CA ASN A 70 0.79 28.30 -5.89
C ASN A 70 1.49 29.42 -5.12
N PHE A 71 2.80 29.28 -4.90
CA PHE A 71 3.61 30.24 -4.16
C PHE A 71 5.07 30.16 -4.59
N SER A 72 5.85 31.19 -4.23
CA SER A 72 7.30 31.17 -4.40
C SER A 72 7.98 30.51 -3.20
N TRP A 73 8.79 29.46 -3.45
CA TRP A 73 9.66 28.86 -2.43
C TRP A 73 10.74 29.81 -1.89
N SER A 74 10.99 30.91 -2.60
CA SER A 74 11.88 31.99 -2.16
C SER A 74 11.18 33.02 -1.27
N SER A 75 9.89 32.84 -0.97
CA SER A 75 9.14 33.77 -0.12
C SER A 75 9.73 33.81 1.31
N PRO A 76 9.80 34.99 1.95
CA PRO A 76 10.31 35.15 3.31
C PRO A 76 9.58 34.33 4.39
N LEU A 77 8.38 33.83 4.09
CA LEU A 77 7.61 32.94 4.96
C LEU A 77 8.31 31.57 5.16
N PHE A 78 9.19 31.18 4.24
CA PHE A 78 9.92 29.90 4.25
C PHE A 78 11.29 30.01 4.95
N THR A 79 11.33 30.59 6.15
CA THR A 79 12.60 30.80 6.88
C THR A 79 12.64 30.13 8.24
N ASN A 80 11.63 30.25 9.11
CA ASN A 80 11.70 29.74 10.49
C ASN A 80 10.71 28.60 10.78
N LEU A 81 10.41 27.79 9.75
CA LEU A 81 9.37 26.77 9.84
C LEU A 81 9.83 25.52 10.62
N ARG A 82 8.90 24.98 11.41
CA ARG A 82 9.00 23.70 12.13
C ARG A 82 8.13 22.62 11.49
N HIS A 83 7.00 23.01 10.91
CA HIS A 83 6.10 22.12 10.20
C HIS A 83 5.72 22.75 8.86
N ILE A 84 5.86 21.96 7.80
CA ILE A 84 5.45 22.31 6.46
C ILE A 84 4.60 21.17 5.90
N GLU A 85 3.39 21.51 5.50
CA GLU A 85 2.50 20.63 4.74
C GLU A 85 2.04 21.37 3.48
N ILE A 86 2.38 20.82 2.32
CA ILE A 86 2.05 21.40 1.03
C ILE A 86 1.49 20.32 0.14
N LEU A 87 0.24 20.50 -0.24
CA LEU A 87 -0.53 19.56 -1.03
C LEU A 87 -0.96 20.23 -2.34
N ASP A 88 -0.69 19.56 -3.46
CA ASP A 88 -1.13 19.93 -4.80
C ASP A 88 -0.70 21.35 -5.23
N VAL A 89 0.52 21.45 -5.75
CA VAL A 89 1.03 22.66 -6.41
C VAL A 89 1.04 22.42 -7.92
N ALA A 90 0.58 23.42 -8.68
CA ALA A 90 0.57 23.35 -10.14
C ALA A 90 1.97 22.99 -10.66
N ARG A 91 2.05 22.06 -11.62
CA ARG A 91 3.33 21.50 -12.11
C ARG A 91 4.36 22.57 -12.50
N GLY A 92 3.91 23.65 -13.14
CA GLY A 92 4.76 24.77 -13.56
C GLY A 92 5.24 25.69 -12.43
N CYS A 93 4.63 25.60 -11.25
CA CYS A 93 4.99 26.37 -10.04
C CYS A 93 5.82 25.56 -9.04
N ARG A 94 6.06 24.25 -9.29
CA ARG A 94 6.90 23.43 -8.41
C ARG A 94 8.37 23.88 -8.50
N PRO A 95 9.12 23.79 -7.39
CA PRO A 95 10.47 24.34 -7.32
C PRO A 95 11.46 23.49 -8.10
N THR A 96 12.58 24.10 -8.49
CA THR A 96 13.77 23.31 -8.86
C THR A 96 14.38 22.67 -7.61
N MET A 97 15.17 21.61 -7.78
CA MET A 97 15.88 20.98 -6.66
C MET A 97 16.78 21.99 -5.92
N THR A 98 17.45 22.90 -6.63
CA THR A 98 18.29 23.94 -6.02
C THR A 98 17.48 24.89 -5.15
N THR A 99 16.40 25.47 -5.70
CA THR A 99 15.52 26.41 -4.99
C THR A 99 14.91 25.76 -3.74
N TRP A 100 14.50 24.50 -3.85
CA TRP A 100 13.95 23.76 -2.72
C TRP A 100 14.98 23.51 -1.62
N LEU A 101 16.20 23.10 -1.97
CA LEU A 101 17.29 22.91 -0.99
C LEU A 101 17.76 24.22 -0.35
N GLU A 102 17.66 25.35 -1.05
CA GLU A 102 17.91 26.68 -0.49
C GLU A 102 16.84 27.07 0.53
N ALA A 103 15.56 26.89 0.19
CA ALA A 103 14.44 27.16 1.10
C ALA A 103 14.53 26.31 2.37
N LEU A 104 14.67 24.98 2.22
CA LEU A 104 14.85 24.08 3.37
C LEU A 104 16.12 24.40 4.17
N GLY A 105 17.17 24.88 3.49
CA GLY A 105 18.41 25.31 4.12
C GLY A 105 18.25 26.48 5.10
N ASN A 106 17.18 27.26 4.98
CA ASN A 106 16.88 28.34 5.92
C ASN A 106 16.11 27.85 7.17
N MET A 107 15.50 26.65 7.11
CA MET A 107 14.59 26.13 8.15
C MET A 107 15.29 25.14 9.09
N HIS A 108 16.19 25.64 9.93
CA HIS A 108 17.04 24.78 10.76
C HIS A 108 16.30 23.98 11.87
N HIS A 109 15.06 24.38 12.19
CA HIS A 109 14.23 23.76 13.22
C HIS A 109 13.09 22.91 12.65
N LEU A 110 13.20 22.48 11.39
CA LEU A 110 12.17 21.69 10.73
C LEU A 110 12.02 20.30 11.36
N HIS A 111 10.81 19.96 11.81
CA HIS A 111 10.43 18.69 12.44
C HIS A 111 9.54 17.84 11.53
N THR A 112 8.71 18.48 10.71
CA THR A 112 7.77 17.81 9.82
C THR A 112 7.80 18.41 8.43
N ILE A 113 7.94 17.55 7.42
CA ILE A 113 7.74 17.84 6.01
C ILE A 113 6.67 16.89 5.48
N VAL A 114 5.59 17.43 4.93
CA VAL A 114 4.59 16.71 4.15
C VAL A 114 4.48 17.39 2.79
N LEU A 115 4.84 16.70 1.72
CA LEU A 115 4.80 17.24 0.36
C LEU A 115 4.12 16.26 -0.57
N HIS A 116 2.89 16.56 -0.99
CA HIS A 116 2.15 15.77 -1.97
C HIS A 116 1.92 16.62 -3.21
N GLU A 117 2.39 16.16 -4.37
CA GLU A 117 2.30 16.89 -5.63
C GLU A 117 2.84 18.33 -5.52
N ALA A 118 3.85 18.54 -4.66
CA ALA A 118 4.46 19.83 -4.34
C ALA A 118 5.99 19.79 -4.33
N THR A 119 6.56 18.62 -4.64
CA THR A 119 8.00 18.38 -4.61
C THR A 119 8.72 18.96 -5.82
N PRO A 120 10.06 19.10 -5.78
CA PRO A 120 10.86 19.23 -6.99
C PRO A 120 10.56 18.09 -7.97
N ILE A 121 10.54 18.43 -9.26
CA ILE A 121 10.25 17.46 -10.34
C ILE A 121 11.49 17.28 -11.19
N LEU A 122 11.84 16.03 -11.50
CA LEU A 122 12.81 15.70 -12.52
C LEU A 122 12.23 15.97 -13.92
N PRO A 123 13.08 16.22 -14.94
CA PRO A 123 12.63 16.26 -16.32
C PRO A 123 11.84 14.99 -16.67
N ALA A 124 10.79 15.11 -17.48
CA ALA A 124 9.94 13.96 -17.84
C ALA A 124 10.73 12.80 -18.48
N THR A 125 11.83 13.13 -19.15
CA THR A 125 12.76 12.19 -19.80
C THR A 125 13.73 11.49 -18.85
N ALA A 126 13.75 11.85 -17.56
CA ALA A 126 14.61 11.20 -16.59
C ALA A 126 14.14 9.76 -16.32
N THR A 127 15.08 8.84 -16.46
CA THR A 127 14.92 7.39 -16.17
C THR A 127 15.80 6.93 -15.01
N THR A 128 16.71 7.80 -14.54
CA THR A 128 17.63 7.50 -13.43
C THR A 128 17.77 8.69 -12.52
N ILE A 129 18.16 8.43 -11.27
CA ILE A 129 18.39 9.48 -10.27
C ILE A 129 19.78 10.09 -10.52
N PRO A 130 19.88 11.42 -10.67
CA PRO A 130 21.18 12.06 -10.83
C PRO A 130 22.01 11.98 -9.54
N ASN A 131 23.33 12.02 -9.69
CA ASN A 131 24.23 12.14 -8.54
C ASN A 131 23.98 13.48 -7.80
N PRO A 132 23.86 13.46 -6.46
CA PRO A 132 23.47 14.64 -5.72
C PRO A 132 24.63 15.62 -5.65
N LYS A 133 24.47 16.81 -6.24
CA LYS A 133 25.48 17.88 -6.19
C LYS A 133 25.62 18.51 -4.80
N ARG A 134 24.57 18.45 -3.99
CA ARG A 134 24.48 19.01 -2.64
C ARG A 134 23.62 18.09 -1.79
N VAL A 135 24.08 17.78 -0.58
CA VAL A 135 23.30 17.02 0.41
C VAL A 135 22.98 17.96 1.57
N LEU A 136 21.70 18.11 1.90
CA LEU A 136 21.23 18.93 3.01
C LEU A 136 20.97 18.05 4.23
N THR A 137 21.54 18.43 5.38
CA THR A 137 21.26 17.75 6.65
C THR A 137 20.13 18.45 7.38
N LEU A 138 19.11 17.69 7.76
CA LEU A 138 17.94 18.14 8.53
C LEU A 138 17.94 17.42 9.89
N PRO A 139 18.66 17.96 10.89
CA PRO A 139 18.98 17.23 12.12
C PRO A 139 17.79 17.07 13.06
N SER A 140 16.77 17.91 12.96
CA SER A 140 15.59 17.89 13.84
C SER A 140 14.36 17.28 13.16
N LEU A 141 14.49 16.84 11.90
CA LEU A 141 13.37 16.30 11.14
C LEU A 141 12.98 14.93 11.72
N CYS A 142 11.75 14.80 12.20
CA CYS A 142 11.18 13.57 12.73
C CYS A 142 10.27 12.90 11.70
N ARG A 143 9.46 13.70 10.98
CA ARG A 143 8.49 13.20 10.03
C ARG A 143 8.77 13.68 8.61
N LEU A 144 8.89 12.74 7.67
CA LEU A 144 9.00 13.00 6.24
C LEU A 144 7.93 12.21 5.50
N ASP A 145 7.06 12.94 4.81
CA ASP A 145 5.96 12.40 4.01
C ASP A 145 6.05 12.98 2.60
N LEU A 146 6.24 12.12 1.60
CA LEU A 146 6.41 12.50 0.19
C LEU A 146 5.40 11.75 -0.68
N GLY A 147 4.61 12.49 -1.44
CA GLY A 147 3.68 11.96 -2.43
C GLY A 147 3.89 12.54 -3.83
N THR A 148 4.43 11.76 -4.77
CA THR A 148 4.70 12.19 -6.17
C THR A 148 5.15 10.99 -7.02
N MET A 149 5.88 11.19 -8.11
CA MET A 149 6.51 10.10 -8.86
C MET A 149 7.62 9.41 -8.05
N ALA A 150 7.76 8.09 -8.18
CA ALA A 150 8.76 7.30 -7.44
C ALA A 150 10.19 7.83 -7.61
N LEU A 151 10.57 8.19 -8.84
CA LEU A 151 11.90 8.73 -9.14
C LEU A 151 12.14 10.12 -8.51
N ASP A 152 11.10 10.94 -8.37
CA ASP A 152 11.19 12.25 -7.72
C ASP A 152 11.39 12.09 -6.21
N CYS A 153 10.60 11.20 -5.57
CA CYS A 153 10.80 10.82 -4.17
C CYS A 153 12.24 10.34 -3.93
N ALA A 154 12.74 9.49 -4.83
CA ALA A 154 14.08 8.96 -4.73
C ALA A 154 15.15 10.05 -4.88
N ASN A 155 14.98 10.97 -5.83
CA ASN A 155 15.89 12.10 -6.00
C ASN A 155 15.91 13.03 -4.77
N ILE A 156 14.75 13.30 -4.18
CA ILE A 156 14.63 14.08 -2.95
C ILE A 156 15.41 13.42 -1.81
N LEU A 157 15.12 12.14 -1.54
CA LEU A 157 15.86 11.37 -0.53
C LEU A 157 17.35 11.32 -0.86
N ASN A 158 17.74 11.31 -2.13
CA ASN A 158 19.14 11.32 -2.52
C ASN A 158 19.87 12.61 -2.07
N HIS A 159 19.14 13.74 -2.01
CA HIS A 159 19.65 15.06 -1.61
C HIS A 159 19.52 15.37 -0.12
N LEU A 160 18.89 14.51 0.68
CA LEU A 160 18.69 14.72 2.11
C LEU A 160 19.58 13.80 2.97
N CYS A 161 19.89 14.30 4.16
CA CYS A 161 20.46 13.57 5.29
C CYS A 161 19.54 13.86 6.49
N ILE A 162 18.80 12.85 6.93
CA ILE A 162 17.66 12.95 7.85
C ILE A 162 17.88 12.11 9.12
N PRO A 163 18.92 12.39 9.93
CA PRO A 163 19.39 11.49 11.00
C PRO A 163 18.36 11.22 12.11
N SER A 164 17.35 12.07 12.28
CA SER A 164 16.35 11.96 13.35
C SER A 164 14.96 11.52 12.89
N VAL A 165 14.79 11.19 11.61
CA VAL A 165 13.47 10.78 11.10
C VAL A 165 13.07 9.47 11.76
N ASP A 166 11.89 9.48 12.35
CA ASP A 166 11.20 8.37 13.00
C ASP A 166 9.89 7.97 12.28
N HIS A 167 9.37 8.81 11.39
CA HIS A 167 8.22 8.49 10.53
C HIS A 167 8.55 8.84 9.08
N LEU A 168 8.64 7.82 8.22
CA LEU A 168 8.88 7.96 6.79
C LEU A 168 7.69 7.40 6.02
N LYS A 169 6.94 8.28 5.37
CA LYS A 169 5.84 7.93 4.47
C LYS A 169 6.21 8.28 3.04
N ILE A 170 6.07 7.33 2.13
CA ILE A 170 6.18 7.53 0.69
C ILE A 170 4.89 7.03 0.06
N ASP A 171 4.21 7.90 -0.68
CA ASP A 171 3.04 7.55 -1.48
C ASP A 171 3.31 7.90 -2.94
N CYS A 172 3.85 6.96 -3.70
CA CYS A 172 4.41 7.26 -5.00
C CYS A 172 3.69 6.60 -6.18
N LYS A 173 3.78 7.28 -7.31
CA LYS A 173 3.30 6.78 -8.60
C LYS A 173 4.48 6.21 -9.37
N SER A 174 4.34 4.99 -9.90
CA SER A 174 5.30 4.39 -10.83
C SER A 174 4.80 4.56 -12.26
N LYS A 175 5.65 5.11 -13.13
CA LYS A 175 5.41 5.25 -14.58
C LYS A 175 6.07 4.15 -15.40
N ASP A 176 7.09 3.49 -14.83
CA ASP A 176 7.88 2.50 -15.53
C ASP A 176 7.18 1.14 -15.49
N ALA A 177 7.05 0.49 -16.65
CA ALA A 177 6.37 -0.80 -16.76
C ALA A 177 7.06 -1.90 -15.93
N ASP A 178 8.39 -1.83 -15.84
CA ASP A 178 9.25 -2.69 -15.01
C ASP A 178 9.52 -2.11 -13.62
N SER A 179 8.90 -0.98 -13.28
CA SER A 179 9.07 -0.27 -12.02
C SER A 179 10.52 0.05 -11.66
N ALA A 180 11.37 0.29 -12.66
CA ALA A 180 12.76 0.70 -12.46
C ALA A 180 12.88 1.95 -11.55
N ASP A 181 11.96 2.90 -11.70
CA ASP A 181 11.80 4.07 -10.84
C ASP A 181 11.65 3.71 -9.35
N VAL A 182 10.82 2.74 -9.02
CA VAL A 182 10.62 2.25 -7.64
C VAL A 182 11.87 1.51 -7.16
N VAL A 183 12.50 0.68 -8.00
CA VAL A 183 13.72 -0.03 -7.61
C VAL A 183 14.85 0.94 -7.23
N ALA A 184 14.93 2.10 -7.89
CA ALA A 184 15.89 3.14 -7.54
C ALA A 184 15.59 3.82 -6.18
N LEU A 185 14.33 3.81 -5.73
CA LEU A 185 13.88 4.35 -4.45
C LEU A 185 14.23 3.42 -3.26
N LEU A 186 14.07 2.10 -3.41
CA LEU A 186 14.16 1.14 -2.30
C LEU A 186 15.46 1.23 -1.47
N PRO A 187 16.67 1.38 -2.06
CA PRO A 187 17.90 1.49 -1.28
C PRO A 187 17.93 2.72 -0.35
N LEU A 188 17.23 3.79 -0.73
CA LEU A 188 17.14 5.03 0.06
C LEU A 188 16.18 4.87 1.26
N LEU A 189 15.22 3.94 1.16
CA LEU A 189 14.30 3.57 2.24
C LEU A 189 14.91 2.56 3.20
N SER A 190 15.84 1.72 2.72
CA SER A 190 16.51 0.70 3.54
C SER A 190 17.35 1.25 4.70
N GLY A 191 17.61 2.56 4.72
CA GLY A 191 18.45 3.19 5.72
C GLY A 191 19.95 2.91 5.59
N LYS A 192 20.38 2.11 4.61
CA LYS A 192 21.81 1.79 4.39
C LYS A 192 22.64 3.00 3.98
N LYS A 193 22.01 4.07 3.50
CA LYS A 193 22.69 5.32 3.12
C LYS A 193 23.12 6.11 4.36
N LYS A 194 24.42 6.44 4.43
CA LYS A 194 24.99 7.29 5.50
C LYS A 194 24.19 8.60 5.60
N GLY A 195 23.66 8.88 6.79
CA GLY A 195 22.94 10.13 7.09
C GLY A 195 21.42 10.05 7.01
N HIS A 196 20.82 8.97 6.52
CA HIS A 196 19.38 8.74 6.71
C HIS A 196 19.12 8.18 8.12
N GLY A 197 17.97 8.53 8.69
CA GLY A 197 17.64 8.49 10.12
C GLY A 197 17.92 7.23 10.90
N VAL A 198 17.91 7.34 12.22
CA VAL A 198 18.00 6.21 13.17
C VAL A 198 16.91 5.13 12.92
N GLN A 199 15.86 5.41 12.13
CA GLN A 199 14.95 4.40 11.52
C GLN A 199 15.68 3.35 10.67
N ALA A 200 16.77 3.72 10.01
CA ALA A 200 17.73 2.81 9.37
C ALA A 200 18.34 1.75 10.31
N ARG A 201 18.16 1.92 11.62
CA ARG A 201 18.79 1.14 12.69
C ARG A 201 17.79 0.61 13.71
N LYS A 202 16.50 0.92 13.58
CA LYS A 202 15.45 0.34 14.42
C LYS A 202 14.80 -0.84 13.70
N ARG A 203 14.56 -1.90 14.46
CA ARG A 203 14.21 -3.22 13.95
C ARG A 203 12.70 -3.25 13.79
N LEU A 204 12.21 -3.20 12.55
CA LEU A 204 10.81 -3.52 12.27
C LEU A 204 10.51 -4.90 12.88
N ARG A 205 9.42 -5.00 13.63
CA ARG A 205 8.97 -6.22 14.31
C ARG A 205 7.65 -6.73 13.76
N SER A 206 6.80 -5.84 13.26
CA SER A 206 5.60 -6.20 12.53
C SER A 206 5.55 -5.53 11.16
N LEU A 207 4.84 -6.16 10.22
CA LEU A 207 4.58 -5.59 8.89
C LEU A 207 3.16 -5.89 8.42
N THR A 208 2.60 -4.99 7.62
CA THR A 208 1.35 -5.22 6.89
C THR A 208 1.59 -4.93 5.43
N VAL A 209 1.20 -5.86 4.57
CA VAL A 209 1.22 -5.73 3.11
C VAL A 209 -0.20 -5.85 2.61
N THR A 210 -0.62 -4.84 1.84
CA THR A 210 -1.94 -4.86 1.19
C THR A 210 -1.82 -4.53 -0.28
N LEU A 211 -2.73 -5.09 -1.07
CA LEU A 211 -2.85 -4.78 -2.50
C LEU A 211 -4.32 -4.55 -2.85
N THR A 212 -4.77 -3.30 -2.70
CA THR A 212 -6.14 -2.91 -3.09
C THR A 212 -6.07 -2.01 -4.33
N ASN A 213 -5.85 -0.71 -4.12
CA ASN A 213 -5.63 0.27 -5.19
C ASN A 213 -4.14 0.56 -5.45
N ALA A 214 -3.29 0.18 -4.48
CA ALA A 214 -1.86 0.39 -4.49
C ALA A 214 -1.20 -0.74 -3.68
N LEU A 215 0.02 -1.13 -4.08
CA LEU A 215 0.84 -2.01 -3.26
C LEU A 215 1.34 -1.19 -2.06
N THR A 216 0.82 -1.52 -0.88
CA THR A 216 1.10 -0.80 0.35
C THR A 216 1.90 -1.69 1.30
N PHE A 217 3.00 -1.14 1.81
CA PHE A 217 3.86 -1.76 2.80
C PHE A 217 3.95 -0.85 4.02
N MET A 218 3.48 -1.33 5.17
CA MET A 218 3.58 -0.64 6.45
C MET A 218 4.40 -1.48 7.42
N GLY A 219 5.21 -0.83 8.26
CA GLY A 219 6.07 -1.51 9.23
C GLY A 219 6.18 -0.75 10.55
N TRP A 220 6.17 -1.49 11.65
CA TRP A 220 6.20 -0.97 13.01
C TRP A 220 7.34 -1.57 13.84
N GLU A 221 7.69 -0.87 14.93
CA GLU A 221 8.67 -1.33 15.92
C GLU A 221 8.07 -2.29 16.97
N ASP A 222 6.74 -2.28 17.10
CA ASP A 222 5.99 -3.19 17.96
C ASP A 222 5.76 -4.53 17.23
N GLU A 223 5.79 -5.63 17.97
CA GLU A 223 5.61 -6.98 17.44
C GLU A 223 4.14 -7.27 17.09
N ASP A 224 3.20 -6.63 17.78
CA ASP A 224 1.76 -6.93 17.66
C ASP A 224 0.96 -5.75 17.07
N ALA A 225 1.65 -4.82 16.40
CA ALA A 225 1.00 -3.67 15.78
C ALA A 225 0.42 -3.97 14.39
N ASP A 226 0.84 -5.05 13.72
CA ASP A 226 0.17 -5.44 12.49
C ASP A 226 -1.19 -6.05 12.82
N HIS A 227 -2.15 -5.79 11.94
CA HIS A 227 -3.47 -6.37 12.03
C HIS A 227 -4.12 -6.40 10.64
N PRO A 228 -5.10 -7.29 10.43
CA PRO A 228 -6.02 -7.17 9.30
C PRO A 228 -6.69 -5.81 9.32
N MET A 229 -6.85 -5.24 8.14
CA MET A 229 -7.42 -3.92 7.91
C MET A 229 -8.88 -4.09 7.52
N THR A 230 -9.73 -4.22 8.54
CA THR A 230 -11.18 -4.30 8.38
C THR A 230 -11.85 -2.94 8.45
N ASP A 231 -11.19 -1.95 9.08
CA ASP A 231 -11.68 -0.57 9.21
C ASP A 231 -10.87 0.40 8.32
N PRO A 232 -11.51 1.03 7.31
CA PRO A 232 -10.87 2.04 6.48
C PRO A 232 -10.27 3.22 7.26
N VAL A 233 -10.86 3.60 8.40
CA VAL A 233 -10.33 4.70 9.24
C VAL A 233 -9.03 4.27 9.89
N GLN A 234 -8.96 3.06 10.42
CA GLN A 234 -7.74 2.50 10.99
C GLN A 234 -6.65 2.39 9.92
N PHE A 235 -6.98 1.96 8.70
CA PHE A 235 -6.02 1.95 7.59
C PHE A 235 -5.41 3.31 7.31
N ILE A 236 -6.25 4.36 7.26
CA ILE A 236 -5.75 5.72 7.08
C ILE A 236 -4.84 6.11 8.25
N LEU A 237 -5.25 5.84 9.49
CA LEU A 237 -4.44 6.13 10.67
C LEU A 237 -3.08 5.44 10.60
N ASP A 238 -3.04 4.15 10.28
CA ASP A 238 -1.84 3.34 10.15
C ASP A 238 -0.88 3.88 9.08
N LEU A 239 -1.40 4.28 7.92
CA LEU A 239 -0.62 4.97 6.89
C LEU A 239 0.05 6.25 7.42
N TYR A 240 -0.55 6.93 8.39
CA TYR A 240 -0.01 8.14 8.99
C TYR A 240 0.86 7.90 10.23
N THR A 241 0.66 6.81 10.97
CA THR A 241 1.35 6.53 12.24
C THR A 241 2.43 5.46 12.14
N ALA A 242 2.41 4.62 11.11
CA ALA A 242 3.46 3.64 10.89
C ALA A 242 4.83 4.34 10.74
N PRO A 243 5.86 3.89 11.48
CA PRO A 243 7.23 4.40 11.34
C PRO A 243 7.75 4.36 9.90
N LEU A 244 7.37 3.31 9.15
CA LEU A 244 7.62 3.18 7.72
C LEU A 244 6.31 2.86 7.00
N SER A 245 5.94 3.70 6.03
CA SER A 245 4.81 3.46 5.13
C SER A 245 5.25 3.73 3.69
N VAL A 246 5.05 2.76 2.79
CA VAL A 246 5.36 2.86 1.37
C VAL A 246 4.18 2.38 0.56
N SER A 247 3.50 3.29 -0.13
CA SER A 247 2.40 3.03 -1.06
C SER A 247 2.90 3.28 -2.48
N ILE A 248 2.62 2.33 -3.38
CA ILE A 248 3.00 2.42 -4.80
C ILE A 248 1.76 2.22 -5.67
N THR A 249 1.37 3.28 -6.36
CA THR A 249 0.29 3.26 -7.37
C THR A 249 0.88 3.19 -8.77
N ARG A 250 0.42 2.27 -9.62
CA ARG A 250 0.85 2.23 -11.03
C ARG A 250 0.07 3.23 -11.89
N GLN A 251 0.76 3.95 -12.77
CA GLN A 251 0.12 4.68 -13.87
C GLN A 251 -0.14 3.68 -15.01
N ALA A 252 -1.34 3.10 -15.02
CA ALA A 252 -1.77 2.06 -15.94
C ALA A 252 -1.53 2.44 -17.41
N THR A 253 -0.57 1.78 -18.07
CA THR A 253 -0.51 1.73 -19.54
C THR A 253 0.12 0.45 -20.09
N VAL A 254 1.03 -0.24 -19.37
CA VAL A 254 1.64 -1.49 -19.88
C VAL A 254 2.01 -2.47 -18.75
N PRO A 255 1.62 -3.75 -18.81
CA PRO A 255 1.99 -4.76 -17.82
C PRO A 255 3.32 -5.43 -18.22
N VAL A 256 4.41 -5.23 -17.45
CA VAL A 256 5.68 -5.95 -17.70
C VAL A 256 6.35 -6.46 -16.40
N MET A 257 5.97 -5.97 -15.23
CA MET A 257 6.34 -6.57 -13.94
C MET A 257 5.09 -6.87 -13.10
N THR A 258 4.97 -8.10 -12.61
CA THR A 258 3.92 -8.47 -11.64
C THR A 258 4.19 -7.77 -10.30
N GLU A 259 3.15 -7.35 -9.60
CA GLU A 259 3.26 -6.79 -8.23
C GLU A 259 4.02 -7.75 -7.28
N GLU A 260 4.03 -9.05 -7.59
CA GLU A 260 4.78 -10.11 -6.92
C GLU A 260 6.31 -9.88 -6.97
N ALA A 261 6.84 -9.52 -8.14
CA ALA A 261 8.25 -9.24 -8.31
C ALA A 261 8.65 -7.92 -7.60
N MET A 262 7.74 -6.95 -7.54
CA MET A 262 7.95 -5.73 -6.75
C MET A 262 8.02 -6.04 -5.26
N LEU A 263 7.06 -6.79 -4.74
CA LEU A 263 7.02 -7.17 -3.33
C LEU A 263 8.28 -7.94 -2.92
N SER A 264 8.74 -8.88 -3.76
CA SER A 264 10.00 -9.60 -3.55
C SER A 264 11.20 -8.65 -3.42
N LYS A 265 11.28 -7.63 -4.29
CA LYS A 265 12.34 -6.60 -4.23
C LYS A 265 12.24 -5.72 -3.00
N MET A 266 11.02 -5.38 -2.57
CA MET A 266 10.78 -4.63 -1.33
C MET A 266 11.28 -5.41 -0.12
N LEU A 267 10.85 -6.67 0.04
CA LEU A 267 11.33 -7.55 1.13
C LEU A 267 12.84 -7.78 1.09
N ALA A 268 13.44 -7.87 -0.10
CA ALA A 268 14.88 -8.03 -0.24
C ALA A 268 15.69 -6.77 0.17
N THR A 269 15.08 -5.59 0.11
CA THR A 269 15.79 -4.30 0.29
C THR A 269 15.50 -3.65 1.64
N LEU A 270 14.26 -3.74 2.11
CA LEU A 270 13.78 -3.14 3.36
C LEU A 270 14.26 -3.94 4.59
N PRO A 271 14.33 -3.32 5.78
CA PRO A 271 14.89 -3.94 6.98
C PRO A 271 13.94 -4.93 7.69
N VAL A 272 13.49 -5.96 6.97
CA VAL A 272 12.46 -6.92 7.43
C VAL A 272 12.99 -8.14 8.18
N ALA A 273 14.32 -8.30 8.28
CA ALA A 273 14.93 -9.51 8.84
C ALA A 273 14.58 -9.79 10.33
N ASN A 274 14.08 -8.80 11.07
CA ASN A 274 13.70 -8.93 12.49
C ASN A 274 12.18 -8.91 12.70
N VAL A 275 11.41 -9.05 11.63
CA VAL A 275 9.96 -9.11 11.70
C VAL A 275 9.55 -10.46 12.29
N HIS A 276 8.68 -10.41 13.30
CA HIS A 276 8.11 -11.55 14.01
C HIS A 276 6.63 -11.72 13.69
N SER A 277 5.93 -10.65 13.29
CA SER A 277 4.53 -10.71 12.89
C SER A 277 4.32 -10.07 11.52
N ALA A 278 3.50 -10.68 10.68
CA ALA A 278 3.19 -10.13 9.37
C ALA A 278 1.73 -10.37 9.01
N THR A 279 1.10 -9.35 8.44
CA THR A 279 -0.22 -9.45 7.83
C THR A 279 -0.10 -9.25 6.32
N PHE A 280 -0.59 -10.20 5.53
CA PHE A 280 -0.75 -10.07 4.08
C PHE A 280 -2.25 -10.11 3.77
N GLN A 281 -2.77 -9.01 3.23
CA GLN A 281 -4.20 -8.86 2.98
C GLN A 281 -4.47 -8.46 1.53
N ASP A 282 -5.42 -9.13 0.90
CA ASP A 282 -5.88 -8.86 -0.46
C ASP A 282 -4.72 -8.91 -1.47
N VAL A 283 -3.68 -9.70 -1.21
CA VAL A 283 -2.50 -9.81 -2.09
C VAL A 283 -2.71 -10.96 -3.09
N TYR A 284 -3.78 -10.86 -3.90
CA TYR A 284 -4.28 -11.88 -4.84
C TYR A 284 -3.27 -12.34 -5.92
N ILE A 285 -2.14 -11.65 -6.03
CA ILE A 285 -1.05 -11.94 -6.97
C ILE A 285 -0.07 -13.03 -6.50
N LEU A 286 -0.11 -13.44 -5.24
CA LEU A 286 0.93 -14.32 -4.70
C LEU A 286 0.71 -15.76 -5.14
N ARG A 287 1.72 -16.32 -5.81
CA ARG A 287 1.75 -17.73 -6.19
C ARG A 287 2.40 -18.58 -5.10
N PRO A 288 2.13 -19.89 -5.02
CA PRO A 288 2.78 -20.76 -4.04
C PRO A 288 4.31 -20.69 -4.07
N SER A 289 4.91 -20.62 -5.28
CA SER A 289 6.36 -20.49 -5.45
C SER A 289 6.94 -19.18 -4.93
N TRP A 290 6.12 -18.16 -4.72
CA TRP A 290 6.58 -16.90 -4.15
C TRP A 290 6.99 -17.06 -2.68
N TRP A 291 6.21 -17.82 -1.91
CA TRP A 291 6.45 -18.07 -0.49
C TRP A 291 7.78 -18.78 -0.28
N THR A 292 8.03 -19.85 -1.02
CA THR A 292 9.31 -20.58 -0.97
C THR A 292 10.48 -19.72 -1.45
N ALA A 293 10.28 -18.89 -2.47
CA ALA A 293 11.31 -17.97 -2.95
C ALA A 293 11.65 -16.84 -1.97
N ASN A 294 10.75 -16.47 -1.04
CA ASN A 294 10.91 -15.31 -0.16
C ASN A 294 10.99 -15.62 1.33
N GLU A 295 10.82 -16.89 1.75
CA GLU A 295 10.83 -17.29 3.17
C GLU A 295 12.07 -16.81 3.93
N HIS A 296 13.25 -16.89 3.29
CA HIS A 296 14.53 -16.52 3.87
C HIS A 296 14.65 -15.01 4.18
N ARG A 297 13.71 -14.20 3.66
CA ARG A 297 13.62 -12.76 3.96
C ARG A 297 12.94 -12.47 5.28
N LEU A 298 12.12 -13.40 5.79
CA LEU A 298 11.39 -13.29 7.04
C LEU A 298 11.80 -14.43 8.01
N PRO A 299 13.09 -14.56 8.35
CA PRO A 299 13.62 -15.72 9.08
C PRO A 299 13.12 -15.85 10.52
N ASN A 300 12.61 -14.76 11.09
CA ASN A 300 12.14 -14.70 12.49
C ASN A 300 10.61 -14.63 12.59
N LEU A 301 9.88 -14.87 11.50
CA LEU A 301 8.42 -14.76 11.48
C LEU A 301 7.79 -15.85 12.35
N ARG A 302 6.99 -15.42 13.32
CA ARG A 302 6.28 -16.24 14.32
C ARG A 302 4.78 -16.18 14.16
N LYS A 303 4.26 -15.02 13.75
CA LYS A 303 2.84 -14.78 13.53
C LYS A 303 2.64 -14.39 12.07
N LEU A 304 1.71 -15.06 11.40
CA LEU A 304 1.33 -14.73 10.04
C LEU A 304 -0.18 -14.64 9.98
N CYS A 305 -0.68 -13.48 9.57
CA CYS A 305 -2.06 -13.31 9.16
C CYS A 305 -2.11 -13.24 7.63
N VAL A 306 -2.97 -14.06 7.03
CA VAL A 306 -3.30 -14.00 5.60
C VAL A 306 -4.80 -13.78 5.46
N ALA A 307 -5.18 -12.82 4.62
CA ALA A 307 -6.57 -12.50 4.37
C ALA A 307 -6.90 -12.42 2.87
N GLY A 308 -7.91 -13.18 2.43
CA GLY A 308 -8.45 -13.30 1.06
C GLY A 308 -7.45 -13.74 -0.01
N ASP A 309 -7.75 -14.72 -0.88
CA ASP A 309 -6.93 -15.43 -1.91
C ASP A 309 -5.45 -15.80 -1.59
N THR A 310 -4.80 -15.13 -0.65
CA THR A 310 -3.40 -15.21 -0.25
C THR A 310 -3.19 -16.45 0.61
N ALA A 311 -4.20 -16.85 1.38
CA ALA A 311 -4.14 -18.04 2.20
C ALA A 311 -4.10 -19.29 1.33
N TYR A 312 -4.90 -19.36 0.25
CA TYR A 312 -4.85 -20.49 -0.67
C TYR A 312 -3.44 -20.74 -1.23
N ALA A 313 -2.78 -19.67 -1.68
CA ALA A 313 -1.41 -19.75 -2.19
C ALA A 313 -0.39 -20.17 -1.12
N LEU A 314 -0.56 -19.70 0.12
CA LEU A 314 0.28 -20.10 1.26
C LEU A 314 0.08 -21.58 1.60
N LEU A 315 -1.16 -22.04 1.73
CA LEU A 315 -1.49 -23.43 2.07
C LEU A 315 -0.97 -24.40 1.01
N THR A 316 -1.10 -24.04 -0.28
CA THR A 316 -0.51 -24.80 -1.38
C THR A 316 1.03 -24.83 -1.29
N ALA A 317 1.67 -23.73 -0.90
CA ALA A 317 3.12 -23.67 -0.73
C ALA A 317 3.61 -24.54 0.43
N PHE A 318 2.85 -24.58 1.53
CA PHE A 318 3.09 -25.46 2.66
C PHE A 318 3.06 -26.93 2.22
N HIS A 319 2.03 -27.35 1.49
CA HIS A 319 1.94 -28.72 0.98
C HIS A 319 3.10 -29.11 0.05
N ALA A 320 3.48 -28.23 -0.87
CA ALA A 320 4.58 -28.49 -1.78
C ALA A 320 5.93 -28.63 -1.04
N ASN A 321 6.11 -27.94 0.09
CA ASN A 321 7.29 -28.07 0.94
C ASN A 321 7.34 -29.39 1.72
N THR A 322 6.19 -29.98 2.06
CA THR A 322 6.13 -31.24 2.82
C THR A 322 6.27 -32.49 1.97
N HIS A 323 5.65 -32.53 0.79
CA HIS A 323 5.66 -33.72 -0.07
C HIS A 323 6.67 -33.67 -1.23
N GLY A 324 7.34 -32.52 -1.42
CA GLY A 324 8.14 -32.24 -2.60
C GLY A 324 7.25 -32.08 -3.83
N SER A 325 7.66 -31.25 -4.79
CA SER A 325 7.03 -31.27 -6.10
C SER A 325 7.14 -32.68 -6.67
N ASP A 326 6.07 -33.19 -7.29
CA ASP A 326 6.01 -34.48 -7.97
C ASP A 326 7.34 -34.77 -8.69
N PRO A 327 8.02 -35.91 -8.44
CA PRO A 327 9.38 -36.12 -8.89
C PRO A 327 9.44 -36.15 -10.41
N ASP A 328 10.13 -35.18 -11.00
CA ASP A 328 10.56 -35.24 -12.39
C ASP A 328 11.46 -36.48 -12.55
N PRO A 329 11.09 -37.48 -13.39
CA PRO A 329 11.74 -38.79 -13.40
C PRO A 329 13.22 -38.81 -13.81
N GLU A 330 13.82 -37.66 -14.15
CA GLU A 330 15.23 -37.54 -14.53
C GLU A 330 16.13 -36.76 -13.55
N ALA A 331 15.60 -36.20 -12.45
CA ALA A 331 16.42 -35.44 -11.51
C ALA A 331 17.06 -36.33 -10.43
N SER A 332 18.38 -36.51 -10.53
CA SER A 332 19.20 -37.27 -9.57
C SER A 332 19.10 -36.71 -8.14
N ILE A 333 18.89 -37.65 -7.21
CA ILE A 333 18.73 -37.46 -5.76
C ILE A 333 19.93 -36.72 -5.18
N SER A 334 19.68 -35.51 -4.68
CA SER A 334 20.41 -34.95 -3.54
C SER A 334 19.43 -34.87 -2.38
N PRO A 335 19.79 -35.27 -1.15
CA PRO A 335 18.92 -35.10 0.01
C PRO A 335 18.88 -33.61 0.33
N VAL A 336 17.89 -32.90 -0.23
CA VAL A 336 17.59 -31.54 0.21
C VAL A 336 17.11 -31.69 1.65
N ALA A 337 17.86 -31.14 2.61
CA ALA A 337 17.36 -31.02 3.97
C ALA A 337 16.00 -30.32 3.87
N SER A 338 14.91 -31.00 4.24
CA SER A 338 13.56 -30.46 4.20
C SER A 338 13.45 -29.34 5.23
N GLU A 339 13.92 -28.15 4.87
CA GLU A 339 13.76 -26.93 5.66
C GLU A 339 12.27 -26.58 5.61
N LEU A 340 11.64 -26.54 6.79
CA LEU A 340 10.25 -26.13 6.94
C LEU A 340 10.03 -24.74 6.35
N LEU A 341 9.01 -24.59 5.52
CA LEU A 341 8.53 -23.28 5.11
C LEU A 341 8.07 -22.50 6.35
N LEU A 342 8.68 -21.32 6.57
CA LEU A 342 8.48 -20.48 7.76
C LEU A 342 8.69 -21.29 9.07
N PRO A 343 9.96 -21.64 9.38
CA PRO A 343 10.27 -22.63 10.42
C PRO A 343 9.99 -22.14 11.84
N GLN A 344 9.89 -20.82 12.06
CA GLN A 344 9.61 -20.21 13.36
C GLN A 344 8.12 -19.87 13.57
N LEU A 345 7.26 -20.21 12.59
CA LEU A 345 5.84 -19.89 12.62
C LEU A 345 5.13 -20.69 13.73
N ASP A 346 4.53 -19.96 14.67
CA ASP A 346 3.81 -20.46 15.85
C ASP A 346 2.32 -20.11 15.80
N MET A 347 1.96 -19.00 15.15
CA MET A 347 0.58 -18.56 14.98
C MET A 347 0.27 -18.29 13.51
N LEU A 348 -0.80 -18.90 13.00
CA LEU A 348 -1.36 -18.63 11.68
C LEU A 348 -2.80 -18.12 11.85
N SER A 349 -3.13 -17.00 11.23
CA SER A 349 -4.49 -16.48 11.13
C SER A 349 -4.90 -16.46 9.67
N ILE A 350 -6.02 -17.10 9.36
CA ILE A 350 -6.63 -17.13 8.03
C ILE A 350 -7.95 -16.35 8.12
N GLN A 351 -8.14 -15.37 7.24
CA GLN A 351 -9.33 -14.54 7.23
C GLN A 351 -9.92 -14.34 5.84
N ASN A 352 -11.24 -14.16 5.72
CA ASN A 352 -11.90 -13.80 4.45
C ASN A 352 -11.60 -14.79 3.31
N GLU A 353 -11.55 -16.08 3.60
CA GLU A 353 -11.14 -17.12 2.65
C GLU A 353 -12.19 -18.22 2.49
N PHE A 354 -12.22 -18.80 1.29
CA PHE A 354 -13.06 -19.95 0.98
C PHE A 354 -12.33 -21.25 1.30
N LEU A 355 -12.53 -21.78 2.51
CA LEU A 355 -11.99 -23.08 2.97
C LEU A 355 -13.02 -24.21 2.79
N GLN A 356 -13.75 -24.20 1.68
CA GLN A 356 -14.78 -25.18 1.35
C GLN A 356 -14.21 -26.45 0.71
N ASP A 357 -12.95 -26.43 0.27
CA ASP A 357 -12.30 -27.56 -0.38
C ASP A 357 -11.73 -28.52 0.67
N ASP A 358 -12.42 -29.64 0.90
CA ASP A 358 -11.98 -30.69 1.82
C ASP A 358 -10.58 -31.22 1.45
N ALA A 359 -10.23 -31.27 0.17
CA ALA A 359 -8.90 -31.71 -0.25
C ALA A 359 -7.80 -30.73 0.18
N LEU A 360 -8.10 -29.43 0.18
CA LEU A 360 -7.18 -28.40 0.68
C LEU A 360 -7.00 -28.51 2.21
N VAL A 361 -8.07 -28.81 2.94
CA VAL A 361 -8.02 -29.00 4.40
C VAL A 361 -7.25 -30.26 4.76
N ASP A 362 -7.51 -31.39 4.10
CA ASP A 362 -6.78 -32.64 4.30
C ASP A 362 -5.27 -32.43 4.04
N THR A 363 -4.95 -31.75 2.94
CA THR A 363 -3.60 -31.34 2.57
C THR A 363 -2.95 -30.45 3.63
N PHE A 364 -3.72 -29.54 4.23
CA PHE A 364 -3.22 -28.68 5.31
C PHE A 364 -3.00 -29.47 6.60
N CYS A 365 -3.89 -30.40 6.95
CA CYS A 365 -3.71 -31.34 8.06
C CYS A 365 -2.42 -32.15 7.90
N ASP A 366 -2.15 -32.71 6.73
CA ASP A 366 -0.90 -33.43 6.42
C ASP A 366 0.33 -32.55 6.66
N THR A 367 0.25 -31.28 6.25
CA THR A 367 1.33 -30.31 6.50
C THR A 367 1.52 -30.04 7.99
N LEU A 368 0.44 -29.84 8.75
CA LEU A 368 0.50 -29.59 10.18
C LEU A 368 1.05 -30.80 10.96
N MET A 369 0.68 -32.02 10.56
CA MET A 369 1.24 -33.26 11.11
C MET A 369 2.75 -33.34 10.84
N TYR A 370 3.17 -33.13 9.60
CA TYR A 370 4.60 -33.13 9.24
C TYR A 370 5.39 -32.10 10.08
N ARG A 371 4.87 -30.89 10.24
CA ARG A 371 5.47 -29.85 11.10
C ARG A 371 5.66 -30.32 12.54
N CYS A 372 4.70 -31.06 13.10
CA CYS A 372 4.82 -31.64 14.43
C CYS A 372 5.96 -32.67 14.50
N GLU A 373 6.09 -33.54 13.49
CA GLU A 373 7.12 -34.57 13.42
C GLU A 373 8.53 -34.00 13.35
N VAL A 374 8.72 -32.92 12.60
CA VAL A 374 10.04 -32.28 12.41
C VAL A 374 10.37 -31.19 13.44
N GLY A 375 9.52 -31.00 14.46
CA GLY A 375 9.79 -30.14 15.61
C GLY A 375 9.50 -28.64 15.40
N GLY A 376 8.59 -28.30 14.49
CA GLY A 376 8.07 -26.93 14.29
C GLY A 376 6.54 -26.86 14.31
N PRO A 377 5.86 -27.41 15.35
CA PRO A 377 4.39 -27.44 15.41
C PRO A 377 3.81 -26.03 15.42
N LEU A 378 2.63 -25.87 14.81
CA LEU A 378 1.84 -24.65 14.95
C LEU A 378 1.15 -24.65 16.31
N GLY A 379 1.34 -23.61 17.12
CA GLY A 379 0.73 -23.48 18.44
C GLY A 379 -0.70 -22.97 18.39
N VAL A 380 -0.97 -21.97 17.53
CA VAL A 380 -2.28 -21.31 17.42
C VAL A 380 -2.71 -21.18 15.97
N LEU A 381 -3.94 -21.62 15.67
CA LEU A 381 -4.62 -21.38 14.41
C LEU A 381 -5.85 -20.50 14.67
N LYS A 382 -5.97 -19.39 13.94
CA LYS A 382 -7.16 -18.55 13.95
C LYS A 382 -7.86 -18.63 12.59
N VAL A 383 -9.16 -18.88 12.60
CA VAL A 383 -10.01 -18.91 11.41
C VAL A 383 -11.16 -17.95 11.66
N ALA A 384 -11.23 -16.86 10.89
CA ALA A 384 -12.26 -15.84 11.08
C ALA A 384 -12.79 -15.35 9.74
N ASN A 385 -14.11 -15.17 9.63
CA ASN A 385 -14.79 -14.76 8.42
C ASN A 385 -14.42 -15.64 7.21
N CYS A 386 -14.32 -16.96 7.43
CA CYS A 386 -14.03 -17.95 6.40
C CYS A 386 -15.25 -18.84 6.17
N ASP A 387 -15.49 -19.22 4.92
CA ASP A 387 -16.47 -20.25 4.59
C ASP A 387 -15.84 -21.62 4.83
N VAL A 388 -16.17 -22.24 5.97
CA VAL A 388 -15.60 -23.52 6.41
C VAL A 388 -16.68 -24.45 6.96
N TYR A 389 -16.50 -25.76 6.78
CA TYR A 389 -17.34 -26.78 7.41
C TYR A 389 -16.89 -27.05 8.86
N CYS A 390 -17.84 -27.28 9.78
CA CYS A 390 -17.52 -27.64 11.17
C CYS A 390 -16.62 -28.88 11.30
N GLY A 391 -16.77 -29.85 10.38
CA GLY A 391 -15.93 -31.05 10.35
C GLY A 391 -14.45 -30.72 10.13
N ASN A 392 -14.17 -29.78 9.23
CA ASN A 392 -12.83 -29.35 8.88
C ASN A 392 -12.15 -28.62 10.06
N ILE A 393 -12.90 -27.77 10.78
CA ILE A 393 -12.41 -27.15 12.02
C ILE A 393 -12.13 -28.21 13.10
N SER A 394 -12.97 -29.24 13.20
CA SER A 394 -12.79 -30.32 14.18
C SER A 394 -11.50 -31.10 13.90
N GLN A 395 -11.22 -31.46 12.64
CA GLN A 395 -9.96 -32.11 12.24
C GLN A 395 -8.73 -31.26 12.58
N LEU A 396 -8.77 -29.95 12.28
CA LEU A 396 -7.68 -29.03 12.60
C LEU A 396 -7.44 -28.93 14.11
N SER A 397 -8.50 -29.00 14.92
CA SER A 397 -8.42 -28.97 16.39
C SER A 397 -7.83 -30.24 17.02
N GLU A 398 -7.77 -31.35 16.29
CA GLU A 398 -7.08 -32.57 16.74
C GLU A 398 -5.56 -32.43 16.66
N ILE A 399 -5.06 -31.55 15.78
CA ILE A 399 -3.63 -31.38 15.48
C ILE A 399 -3.07 -30.13 16.17
N VAL A 400 -3.78 -28.99 16.07
CA VAL A 400 -3.33 -27.70 16.60
C VAL A 400 -3.81 -27.51 18.05
N PRO A 401 -2.93 -27.20 19.02
CA PRO A 401 -3.30 -27.09 20.43
C PRO A 401 -4.40 -26.05 20.73
N GLN A 402 -4.42 -24.95 19.98
CA GLN A 402 -5.41 -23.89 20.12
C GLN A 402 -5.95 -23.50 18.74
N VAL A 403 -7.26 -23.69 18.55
CA VAL A 403 -7.99 -23.22 17.37
C VAL A 403 -9.03 -22.19 17.81
N ASP A 404 -8.83 -20.92 17.41
CA ASP A 404 -9.80 -19.85 17.64
C ASP A 404 -10.66 -19.69 16.36
N TRP A 405 -11.95 -19.98 16.46
CA TRP A 405 -12.91 -19.89 15.36
C TRP A 405 -14.13 -19.04 15.77
N ASP A 406 -14.62 -18.21 14.84
CA ASP A 406 -15.73 -17.29 15.08
C ASP A 406 -17.13 -17.91 14.93
N GLY A 407 -17.21 -19.19 14.55
CA GLY A 407 -18.47 -19.93 14.44
C GLY A 407 -19.20 -19.75 13.12
N LEU A 408 -18.62 -19.02 12.15
CA LEU A 408 -19.22 -18.87 10.83
C LEU A 408 -19.00 -20.14 10.00
N THR A 409 -20.09 -20.68 9.45
CA THR A 409 -20.11 -21.90 8.64
C THR A 409 -20.69 -21.62 7.27
N TYR A 410 -20.18 -22.31 6.25
CA TYR A 410 -20.79 -22.30 4.92
C TYR A 410 -22.25 -22.76 4.98
N GLY A 411 -23.16 -22.00 4.36
CA GLY A 411 -24.57 -22.34 4.24
C GLY A 411 -25.51 -21.87 5.37
N ASN A 412 -25.04 -21.06 6.31
CA ASN A 412 -25.89 -20.54 7.41
C ASN A 412 -26.53 -19.16 7.13
N ASP A 413 -26.35 -18.62 5.93
CA ASP A 413 -27.11 -17.46 5.47
C ASP A 413 -28.46 -17.93 4.91
N HIS A 414 -29.50 -17.75 5.73
CA HIS A 414 -30.93 -17.96 5.46
C HIS A 414 -31.49 -19.39 5.51
N SER A 415 -31.72 -19.88 6.71
CA SER A 415 -33.00 -20.55 7.03
C SER A 415 -33.36 -20.34 8.50
N SER A 416 -33.66 -19.10 8.85
CA SER A 416 -34.53 -18.84 10.00
C SER A 416 -35.94 -19.27 9.61
N ASP A 417 -36.42 -20.34 10.23
CA ASP A 417 -37.82 -20.60 10.57
C ASP A 417 -38.86 -20.32 9.49
N ASP A 418 -39.19 -21.34 8.69
CA ASP A 418 -40.55 -21.57 8.19
C ASP A 418 -40.85 -23.07 8.36
N ASP A 419 -41.13 -23.44 9.61
CA ASP A 419 -41.94 -24.61 9.95
C ASP A 419 -43.39 -24.14 9.88
N ASP A 420 -44.10 -24.50 8.82
CA ASP A 420 -45.56 -24.70 8.82
C ASP A 420 -45.93 -25.44 7.53
N GLY A 421 -46.49 -26.63 7.71
CA GLY A 421 -46.91 -27.52 6.63
C GLY A 421 -48.13 -27.02 5.87
N ASP A 422 -48.35 -27.61 4.70
CA ASP A 422 -49.55 -28.42 4.47
C ASP A 422 -49.44 -29.12 3.11
N ASP A 423 -49.85 -30.39 3.13
CA ASP A 423 -50.14 -31.24 1.99
C ASP A 423 -51.15 -30.55 1.05
N ASP A 424 -51.05 -30.81 -0.26
CA ASP A 424 -52.17 -31.41 -1.00
C ASP A 424 -51.78 -31.68 -2.47
N ASP A 425 -52.23 -32.86 -2.89
CA ASP A 425 -52.14 -33.49 -4.20
C ASP A 425 -52.77 -32.66 -5.34
N ASP A 426 -52.33 -32.92 -6.59
CA ASP A 426 -53.21 -33.42 -7.67
C ASP A 426 -52.52 -33.43 -9.05
N ASP A 427 -52.47 -34.65 -9.59
CA ASP A 427 -52.83 -35.09 -10.95
C ASP A 427 -52.11 -34.61 -12.22
N ASP A 428 -51.42 -35.59 -12.84
CA ASP A 428 -51.66 -36.15 -14.18
C ASP A 428 -52.03 -35.19 -15.36
N ASP A 429 -51.20 -35.16 -16.41
CA ASP A 429 -51.52 -35.84 -17.69
C ASP A 429 -50.66 -35.40 -18.90
N ASP A 430 -50.30 -36.42 -19.68
CA ASP A 430 -50.20 -36.51 -21.15
C ASP A 430 -49.20 -35.70 -22.00
N LEU A 431 -48.19 -36.45 -22.49
CA LEU A 431 -47.94 -36.82 -23.89
C LEU A 431 -48.49 -35.88 -25.00
N SER A 432 -47.60 -35.42 -25.90
CA SER A 432 -47.48 -35.97 -27.26
C SER A 432 -46.64 -35.11 -28.21
N ASP A 433 -45.77 -35.80 -28.93
CA ASP A 433 -45.22 -35.57 -30.27
C ASP A 433 -45.78 -34.42 -31.14
N SER A 434 -44.86 -33.73 -31.81
CA SER A 434 -44.96 -33.50 -33.26
C SER A 434 -43.59 -33.18 -33.86
N GLU A 435 -42.98 -34.19 -34.48
CA GLU A 435 -42.03 -34.02 -35.59
C GLU A 435 -42.78 -33.52 -36.83
N ASP A 436 -42.18 -32.59 -37.57
CA ASP A 436 -42.26 -32.41 -39.03
C ASP A 436 -41.69 -31.01 -39.38
N SER A 437 -41.01 -30.72 -40.47
CA SER A 437 -40.38 -31.49 -41.55
C SER A 437 -39.82 -30.42 -42.51
N MET A 438 -38.66 -30.71 -43.10
CA MET A 438 -38.21 -30.29 -44.44
C MET A 438 -37.78 -28.83 -44.71
N GLU A 439 -36.45 -28.69 -44.81
CA GLU A 439 -35.68 -28.46 -46.04
C GLU A 439 -36.12 -27.44 -47.11
N ASN A 440 -35.10 -26.66 -47.49
CA ASN A 440 -34.70 -26.19 -48.83
C ASN A 440 -35.25 -24.87 -49.38
N GLY A 441 -34.30 -23.99 -49.71
CA GLY A 441 -34.53 -22.81 -50.55
C GLY A 441 -33.27 -21.97 -50.72
N SER A 442 -32.44 -22.34 -51.69
CA SER A 442 -31.16 -21.72 -52.06
C SER A 442 -31.27 -20.31 -52.69
N ASN A 443 -30.15 -19.58 -52.55
CA ASN A 443 -29.47 -18.73 -53.56
C ASN A 443 -29.88 -17.26 -53.82
N SER A 444 -28.93 -16.35 -53.57
CA SER A 444 -28.39 -15.28 -54.47
C SER A 444 -27.39 -14.43 -53.67
N GLU A 445 -26.10 -14.32 -53.99
CA GLU A 445 -25.48 -13.36 -54.94
C GLU A 445 -26.02 -11.93 -54.75
N ASP A 446 -25.28 -10.83 -54.67
CA ASP A 446 -23.86 -10.45 -54.72
C ASP A 446 -23.84 -8.94 -54.29
N GLU A 447 -22.65 -8.32 -54.32
CA GLU A 447 -22.39 -6.87 -54.51
C GLU A 447 -22.01 -6.01 -53.28
N ASP A 448 -20.71 -5.74 -53.26
CA ASP A 448 -20.08 -4.42 -53.40
C ASP A 448 -19.88 -3.48 -52.20
N ASP A 449 -18.58 -3.34 -51.93
CA ASP A 449 -17.77 -2.11 -51.99
C ASP A 449 -17.95 -0.97 -51.00
N SER A 450 -16.76 -0.47 -50.64
CA SER A 450 -16.42 0.87 -50.13
C SER A 450 -16.87 1.17 -48.70
N GLU A 451 -16.09 1.83 -47.83
CA GLU A 451 -15.17 2.92 -48.09
C GLU A 451 -14.23 3.10 -46.88
N ASN A 452 -12.96 3.34 -47.17
CA ASN A 452 -12.05 4.10 -46.31
C ASN A 452 -12.74 5.42 -45.89
N ASN A 453 -12.61 5.83 -44.63
CA ASN A 453 -12.14 7.20 -44.42
C ASN A 453 -11.40 7.43 -43.11
N GLU A 454 -10.39 8.26 -43.28
CA GLU A 454 -9.33 8.66 -42.38
C GLU A 454 -9.75 9.66 -41.29
N LEU A 455 -8.89 9.70 -40.26
CA LEU A 455 -8.37 10.89 -39.55
C LEU A 455 -9.36 11.87 -38.89
N TYR A 456 -9.25 11.99 -37.55
CA TYR A 456 -8.69 13.18 -36.90
C TYR A 456 -8.02 12.84 -35.58
#